data_AF-A0A964QPC5-F1
#
_entry.id   AF-A0A964QPC5-F1
#
_cell.length_a   1.000
_cell.length_b   1.000
_cell.length_c   1.000
_cell.angle_alpha   90.00
_cell.angle_beta   90.00
_cell.angle_gamma   90.00
#
_symmetry.space_group_name_H-M   'P 1'
#
loop_
_entity.id
_entity.type
_entity.pdbx_description
1 polymer ?
#
loop_
_entity_poly.entity_id
_entity_poly.type
_entity_poly.pdbx_seq_one_letter_code
_entity_poly.pdbx_strand_id
1 'polypeptide(L)'
;MKPADIERIPAGAMELFMEAVQVCRVVDGFLADKAKVTSPLLKVHTFEQAMGWTDALNTLQQTLHVKKEGLLAELQAMNAHWESAPEADPVDRRSVLPLARLEEIYRAISYISRWTGQIQERVVQLSF
;
A
#
# COMPACT_ATOMS: atom_id res chain seq x y z
N MET A 1 -18.98 -6.47 -15.15
CA MET A 1 -18.73 -7.91 -14.93
C MET A 1 -17.30 -8.18 -15.38
N LYS A 2 -16.36 -8.68 -14.60
CA LYS A 2 -16.42 -9.62 -13.47
C LYS A 2 -15.23 -9.40 -12.49
N PRO A 3 -15.35 -9.90 -11.26
CA PRO A 3 -14.31 -9.85 -10.24
C PRO A 3 -13.24 -10.91 -10.54
N ALA A 4 -12.10 -10.51 -11.10
CA ALA A 4 -10.95 -11.40 -11.32
C ALA A 4 -9.64 -10.85 -10.72
N ASP A 5 -9.57 -9.56 -10.36
CA ASP A 5 -8.31 -8.94 -9.92
C ASP A 5 -7.97 -9.15 -8.43
N ILE A 6 -8.51 -10.21 -7.83
CA ILE A 6 -8.00 -10.79 -6.57
C ILE A 6 -6.95 -11.85 -6.94
N GLU A 7 -6.10 -11.55 -7.92
CA GLU A 7 -4.96 -12.39 -8.26
C GLU A 7 -3.86 -12.17 -7.23
N ARG A 8 -3.83 -13.10 -6.27
CA ARG A 8 -2.71 -13.43 -5.37
C ARG A 8 -1.96 -12.20 -4.84
N ILE A 9 -2.54 -11.57 -3.83
CA ILE A 9 -1.76 -10.78 -2.88
C ILE A 9 -0.68 -11.72 -2.31
N PRO A 10 0.63 -11.39 -2.42
CA PRO A 10 1.69 -12.22 -1.84
C PRO A 10 1.39 -12.53 -0.37
N ALA A 11 1.66 -13.74 0.11
CA ALA A 11 1.17 -14.19 1.43
C ALA A 11 1.53 -13.24 2.60
N GLY A 12 2.70 -12.61 2.59
CA GLY A 12 3.10 -11.58 3.58
C GLY A 12 2.55 -10.16 3.32
N ALA A 13 1.85 -9.94 2.22
CA ALA A 13 1.17 -8.69 1.90
C ALA A 13 -0.30 -8.66 2.33
N MET A 14 -0.88 -9.81 2.64
CA MET A 14 -2.30 -9.93 2.96
C MET A 14 -2.62 -9.40 4.36
N GLU A 15 -1.75 -9.61 5.35
CA GLU A 15 -1.95 -9.08 6.71
C GLU A 15 -1.90 -7.56 6.73
N LEU A 16 -0.83 -6.98 6.17
CA LEU A 16 -0.68 -5.53 6.02
C LEU A 16 -1.83 -4.92 5.20
N PHE A 17 -2.34 -5.66 4.22
CA PHE A 17 -3.52 -5.25 3.44
C PHE A 17 -4.78 -5.19 4.29
N MET A 18 -5.05 -6.25 5.05
CA MET A 18 -6.22 -6.32 5.93
C MET A 18 -6.16 -5.24 7.00
N GLU A 19 -4.98 -5.00 7.57
CA GLU A 19 -4.73 -3.91 8.51
C GLU A 19 -5.00 -2.55 7.87
N ALA A 20 -4.43 -2.27 6.69
CA ALA A 20 -4.63 -1.02 5.98
C ALA A 20 -6.11 -0.74 5.67
N VAL A 21 -6.83 -1.75 5.18
CA VAL A 21 -8.26 -1.66 4.87
C VAL A 21 -9.07 -1.42 6.15
N GLN A 22 -8.75 -2.13 7.23
CA GLN A 22 -9.46 -1.99 8.50
C GLN A 22 -9.25 -0.59 9.10
N VAL A 23 -8.00 -0.12 9.15
CA VAL A 23 -7.67 1.23 9.67
C VAL A 23 -8.39 2.29 8.83
N CYS A 24 -8.34 2.21 7.50
CA CYS A 24 -9.02 3.18 6.63
C CYS A 24 -10.54 3.21 6.88
N ARG A 25 -11.20 2.06 7.04
CA ARG A 25 -12.64 2.00 7.33
C ARG A 25 -13.00 2.63 8.67
N VAL A 26 -12.18 2.38 9.70
CA VAL A 26 -12.41 2.96 11.02
C VAL A 26 -12.24 4.48 10.98
N VAL A 27 -11.20 4.96 10.29
CA VAL A 27 -10.98 6.40 10.09
C VAL A 27 -12.11 7.05 9.30
N ASP A 28 -12.63 6.39 8.26
CA ASP A 28 -13.77 6.90 7.48
C ASP A 28 -15.02 7.06 8.36
N GLY A 29 -15.28 6.10 9.25
CA GLY A 29 -16.37 6.19 10.24
C GLY A 29 -16.16 7.35 11.22
N PHE A 30 -14.94 7.48 11.75
CA PHE A 30 -14.57 8.59 12.63
C PHE A 30 -14.74 9.96 11.95
N LEU A 31 -14.30 10.11 10.70
CA LEU A 31 -14.43 11.35 9.93
C LEU A 31 -15.90 11.72 9.70
N ALA A 32 -16.76 10.73 9.41
CA ALA A 32 -18.20 10.94 9.25
C ALA A 32 -18.87 11.41 10.55
N ASP A 33 -18.38 10.96 11.70
CA ASP A 33 -18.90 11.38 13.00
C ASP A 33 -18.32 12.74 13.45
N LYS A 34 -17.02 12.98 13.22
CA LYS A 34 -16.37 14.28 13.43
C LYS A 34 -17.13 15.41 12.72
N ALA A 35 -17.60 15.17 11.50
CA ALA A 35 -18.35 16.16 10.71
C ALA A 35 -19.68 16.60 11.36
N LYS A 36 -20.25 15.79 12.27
CA LYS A 36 -21.52 16.07 12.95
C LYS A 36 -21.31 16.78 14.31
N VAL A 37 -20.07 16.91 14.77
CA VAL A 37 -19.75 17.48 16.08
C VAL A 37 -19.86 19.01 16.06
N THR A 38 -20.85 19.55 16.76
CA THR A 38 -21.09 21.00 16.87
C THR A 38 -20.62 21.58 18.21
N SER A 39 -20.55 20.77 19.27
CA SER A 39 -20.17 21.20 20.62
C SER A 39 -18.67 21.52 20.75
N PRO A 40 -18.28 22.69 21.31
CA PRO A 40 -16.87 23.05 21.50
C PRO A 40 -16.07 22.05 22.34
N LEU A 41 -16.66 21.49 23.41
CA LEU A 41 -15.98 20.50 24.25
C LEU A 41 -15.74 19.19 23.48
N LEU A 42 -16.73 18.76 22.69
CA LEU A 42 -16.59 17.56 21.86
C LEU A 42 -15.57 17.78 20.74
N LYS A 43 -15.45 19.00 20.18
CA LYS A 43 -14.42 19.31 19.17
C LYS A 43 -13.00 19.10 19.69
N VAL A 44 -12.71 19.47 20.94
CA VAL A 44 -11.39 19.25 21.55
C VAL A 44 -11.10 17.76 21.66
N HIS A 45 -12.06 16.98 22.18
CA HIS A 45 -11.91 15.54 22.29
C HIS A 45 -11.74 14.85 20.92
N THR A 46 -12.52 15.27 19.93
CA THR A 46 -12.41 14.79 18.56
C THR A 46 -11.05 15.15 17.93
N PHE A 47 -10.47 16.30 18.27
CA PHE A 47 -9.14 16.67 17.80
C PHE A 47 -8.05 15.74 18.36
N GLU A 48 -8.12 15.39 19.65
CA GLU A 48 -7.20 14.41 20.26
C GLU A 48 -7.29 13.04 19.57
N GLN A 49 -8.51 12.58 19.29
CA GLN A 49 -8.72 11.33 18.55
C GLN A 49 -8.18 11.42 17.11
N ALA A 50 -8.35 12.56 16.43
CA ALA A 50 -7.83 12.77 15.09
C ALA A 50 -6.29 12.71 15.03
N MET A 51 -5.60 13.19 16.07
CA MET A 51 -4.15 13.04 16.21
C MET A 51 -3.76 11.55 16.33
N GLY A 52 -4.45 10.78 17.18
CA GLY A 52 -4.21 9.34 17.32
C GLY A 52 -4.41 8.57 16.01
N TRP A 53 -5.45 8.92 15.22
CA TRP A 53 -5.65 8.35 13.89
C TRP A 53 -4.59 8.77 12.88
N THR A 54 -4.11 10.00 12.97
CA THR A 54 -3.03 10.51 12.12
C THR A 54 -1.73 9.73 12.38
N ASP A 55 -1.40 9.48 13.65
CA ASP A 55 -0.22 8.69 14.03
C ASP A 55 -0.34 7.24 13.51
N ALA A 56 -1.49 6.60 13.69
CA ALA A 56 -1.73 5.25 13.18
C ALA A 56 -1.58 5.16 11.65
N LEU A 57 -2.13 6.13 10.92
CA LEU A 57 -2.00 6.22 9.47
C LEU A 57 -0.56 6.49 9.01
N ASN A 58 0.19 7.31 9.74
CA ASN A 58 1.60 7.57 9.46
C ASN A 58 2.46 6.32 9.68
N THR A 59 2.22 5.56 10.76
CA THR A 59 2.89 4.28 10.99
C THR A 59 2.62 3.31 9.84
N LEU A 60 1.37 3.21 9.39
CA LEU A 60 1.01 2.37 8.25
C LEU A 60 1.71 2.82 6.97
N GLN A 61 1.76 4.13 6.72
CA GLN A 61 2.45 4.70 5.55
C GLN A 61 3.95 4.40 5.57
N GLN A 62 4.60 4.46 6.73
CA GLN A 62 6.01 4.07 6.89
C GLN A 62 6.23 2.59 6.58
N THR A 63 5.38 1.71 7.10
CA THR A 63 5.46 0.27 6.81
C THR A 63 5.31 -0.04 5.33
N LEU A 64 4.35 0.62 4.65
CA LEU A 64 4.18 0.52 3.21
C LEU A 64 5.40 1.04 2.44
N HIS A 65 6.01 2.13 2.91
CA HIS A 65 7.21 2.70 2.30
C HIS A 65 8.41 1.75 2.39
N VAL A 66 8.72 1.22 3.58
CA VAL A 66 9.81 0.24 3.77
C VAL A 66 9.64 -0.96 2.85
N LYS A 67 8.40 -1.46 2.72
CA LYS A 67 8.10 -2.57 1.82
C LYS A 67 8.30 -2.23 0.36
N LYS A 68 7.90 -1.02 -0.07
CA LYS A 68 8.13 -0.53 -1.43
C LYS A 68 9.63 -0.46 -1.73
N GLU A 69 10.42 0.09 -0.82
CA GLU A 69 11.88 0.17 -0.99
C GLU A 69 12.52 -1.23 -1.11
N GLY A 70 12.07 -2.20 -0.32
CA GLY A 70 12.52 -3.59 -0.45
C GLY A 70 12.20 -4.20 -1.83
N LEU A 71 11.00 -3.95 -2.36
CA LEU A 71 10.61 -4.40 -3.70
C LEU A 71 11.39 -3.70 -4.82
N LEU A 72 11.73 -2.41 -4.65
CA LEU A 72 12.56 -1.67 -5.60
C LEU A 72 14.01 -2.17 -5.60
N ALA A 73 14.55 -2.49 -4.42
CA ALA A 73 15.87 -3.10 -4.30
C ALA A 73 15.93 -4.49 -4.96
N GLU A 74 14.88 -5.31 -4.77
CA GLU A 74 14.76 -6.60 -5.45
C GLU A 74 14.67 -6.43 -6.97
N LEU A 75 13.87 -5.48 -7.45
CA LEU A 75 13.77 -5.15 -8.87
C LEU A 75 15.12 -4.74 -9.47
N GLN A 76 15.89 -3.94 -8.74
CA GLN A 76 17.24 -3.54 -9.17
C GLN A 76 18.20 -4.73 -9.23
N ALA A 77 18.15 -5.63 -8.24
CA ALA A 77 18.99 -6.83 -8.22
C ALA A 77 18.70 -7.76 -9.41
N MET A 78 17.48 -7.74 -9.95
CA MET A 78 17.12 -8.54 -11.12
C MET A 78 17.84 -8.13 -12.41
N ASN A 79 18.45 -6.94 -12.47
CA ASN A 79 19.21 -6.50 -13.64
C ASN A 79 20.33 -7.49 -14.02
N ALA A 80 20.94 -8.16 -13.05
CA ALA A 80 21.96 -9.20 -13.30
C ALA A 80 21.41 -10.39 -14.11
N HIS A 81 20.13 -10.75 -13.92
CA HIS A 81 19.49 -11.80 -14.73
C HIS A 81 19.27 -11.35 -16.17
N TRP A 82 19.03 -10.06 -16.40
CA TRP A 82 18.88 -9.49 -17.74
C TRP A 82 20.20 -9.40 -18.49
N GLU A 83 21.28 -9.06 -17.78
CA GLU A 83 22.65 -8.97 -18.31
C GLU A 83 23.24 -10.35 -18.64
N SER A 84 22.89 -11.38 -17.87
CA SER A 84 23.36 -12.76 -18.08
C SER A 84 22.49 -13.59 -19.03
N ALA A 85 21.36 -13.05 -19.50
CA ALA A 85 20.43 -13.78 -20.33
C ALA A 85 20.97 -13.99 -21.76
N PRO A 86 20.85 -15.20 -22.35
CA PRO A 86 21.33 -15.49 -23.70
C PRO A 86 20.72 -14.56 -24.76
N GLU A 87 21.52 -14.15 -25.76
CA GLU A 87 21.07 -13.30 -26.88
C GLU A 87 20.36 -14.09 -27.99
N ALA A 88 20.59 -15.40 -28.08
CA ALA A 88 20.38 -16.16 -29.33
C ALA A 88 18.97 -16.76 -29.54
N ASP A 89 18.18 -17.03 -28.49
CA ASP A 89 16.83 -17.61 -28.62
C ASP A 89 15.81 -16.98 -27.63
N PRO A 90 14.66 -16.45 -28.11
CA PRO A 90 13.59 -15.94 -27.25
C PRO A 90 13.00 -16.94 -26.25
N VAL A 91 12.99 -18.24 -26.58
CA VAL A 91 12.47 -19.30 -25.70
C VAL A 91 13.42 -19.55 -24.53
N ASP A 92 14.72 -19.67 -24.82
CA ASP A 92 15.75 -19.86 -23.80
C ASP A 92 15.83 -18.63 -22.89
N ARG A 93 15.73 -17.42 -23.48
CA ARG A 93 15.74 -16.16 -22.73
C ARG A 93 14.58 -16.06 -21.74
N ARG A 94 13.36 -16.44 -22.13
CA ARG A 94 12.19 -16.44 -21.22
C ARG A 94 12.31 -17.43 -20.07
N SER A 95 13.04 -18.53 -20.26
CA SER A 95 13.23 -19.55 -19.22
C SER A 95 14.19 -19.11 -18.11
N VAL A 96 15.11 -18.19 -18.41
CA VAL A 96 16.12 -17.67 -17.47
C VAL A 96 15.63 -16.41 -16.75
N LEU A 97 14.78 -15.63 -17.39
CA LEU A 97 14.29 -14.37 -16.84
C LEU A 97 13.22 -14.57 -15.76
N PRO A 98 13.29 -13.86 -14.62
CA PRO A 98 12.34 -13.99 -13.53
C PRO A 98 11.02 -13.24 -13.81
N LEU A 99 10.36 -13.51 -14.95
CA LEU A 99 9.20 -12.76 -15.45
C LEU A 99 7.99 -12.82 -14.50
N ALA A 100 7.72 -13.99 -13.91
CA ALA A 100 6.62 -14.14 -12.95
C ALA A 100 6.85 -13.26 -11.70
N ARG A 101 8.09 -13.23 -11.20
CA ARG A 101 8.44 -12.41 -10.03
C ARG A 101 8.41 -10.92 -10.34
N LEU A 102 8.83 -10.53 -11.54
CA LEU A 102 8.72 -9.15 -12.02
C LEU A 102 7.26 -8.69 -12.03
N GLU A 103 6.33 -9.53 -12.50
CA GLU A 103 4.91 -9.22 -12.48
C GLU A 103 4.36 -9.09 -11.04
N GLU A 104 4.77 -9.97 -10.13
CA GLU A 104 4.42 -9.88 -8.70
C GLU A 104 4.89 -8.56 -8.08
N ILE A 105 6.13 -8.14 -8.34
CA ILE A 105 6.69 -6.88 -7.86
C ILE A 105 5.89 -5.69 -8.43
N TYR A 106 5.62 -5.69 -9.73
CA TYR A 106 4.84 -4.64 -10.38
C TYR A 106 3.45 -4.49 -9.76
N ARG A 107 2.75 -5.61 -9.57
CA ARG A 107 1.42 -5.63 -8.93
C ARG A 107 1.52 -5.10 -7.50
N ALA A 108 2.46 -5.59 -6.71
CA ALA A 108 2.65 -5.16 -5.31
C ALA A 108 2.93 -3.66 -5.19
N ILE A 109 3.84 -3.10 -6.00
CA ILE A 109 4.12 -1.66 -6.03
C ILE A 109 2.86 -0.87 -6.42
N SER A 110 2.08 -1.36 -7.41
CA SER A 110 0.84 -0.71 -7.86
C SER A 110 -0.25 -0.69 -6.79
N TYR A 111 -0.36 -1.73 -5.95
CA TYR A 111 -1.25 -1.72 -4.78
C TYR A 111 -0.75 -0.76 -3.71
N ILE A 112 0.56 -0.79 -3.38
CA ILE A 112 1.14 0.11 -2.38
C ILE A 112 0.91 1.57 -2.75
N SER A 113 1.17 1.96 -4.00
CA SER A 113 0.95 3.34 -4.47
C SER A 113 -0.50 3.80 -4.30
N ARG A 114 -1.48 2.94 -4.58
CA ARG A 114 -2.91 3.25 -4.37
C ARG A 114 -3.22 3.45 -2.90
N TRP A 115 -2.71 2.60 -2.02
CA TRP A 115 -2.94 2.73 -0.57
C TRP A 115 -2.27 3.95 0.02
N THR A 116 -1.04 4.28 -0.41
CA THR A 116 -0.38 5.52 0.00
C THR A 116 -1.23 6.73 -0.36
N GLY A 117 -1.85 6.76 -1.55
CA GLY A 117 -2.81 7.81 -1.93
C GLY A 117 -4.02 7.88 -1.00
N GLN A 118 -4.67 6.73 -0.74
CA GLN A 118 -5.84 6.65 0.14
C GLN A 118 -5.53 7.07 1.59
N ILE A 119 -4.36 6.69 2.12
CA ILE A 119 -3.91 7.08 3.45
C ILE A 119 -3.64 8.57 3.50
N GLN A 120 -2.95 9.12 2.50
CA GLN A 120 -2.64 10.55 2.42
C GLN A 120 -3.91 11.40 2.40
N GLU A 121 -4.93 11.01 1.63
CA GLU A 121 -6.22 11.69 1.59
C GLU A 121 -6.85 11.78 2.99
N ARG A 122 -6.80 10.70 3.77
CA ARG A 122 -7.38 10.64 5.13
C ARG A 122 -6.57 11.46 6.13
N VAL A 123 -5.24 11.41 6.07
CA VAL A 123 -4.36 12.26 6.89
C VAL A 123 -4.67 13.74 6.66
N VAL A 124 -4.88 14.14 5.41
CA VAL A 124 -5.29 15.50 5.06
C VAL A 124 -6.68 15.83 5.65
N GLN A 125 -7.66 14.93 5.52
CA GLN A 125 -9.00 15.11 6.09
C GLN A 125 -9.01 15.17 7.62
N LEU A 126 -8.10 14.49 8.31
CA LEU A 126 -7.98 14.55 9.77
C LEU A 126 -7.38 15.88 10.26
N SER A 127 -6.61 16.55 9.41
CA SER A 127 -5.95 17.83 9.71
C SER A 127 -6.90 19.04 9.61
N PHE A 128 -8.08 18.86 8.98
CA PHE A 128 -9.13 19.88 8.82
C PHE A 128 -10.39 19.46 9.59
#